data_AF-A0A7S0FXC8-F1
#
_entry.id   AF-A0A7S0FXC8-F1
#
_cell.length_a   1.000
_cell.length_b   1.000
_cell.length_c   1.000
_cell.angle_alpha   90.00
_cell.angle_beta   90.00
_cell.angle_gamma   90.00
#
_symmetry.space_group_name_H-M   'P 1'
#
loop_
_entity.id
_entity.type
_entity.pdbx_description
1 polymer ?
#
loop_
_entity_poly.entity_id
_entity_poly.type
_entity_poly.pdbx_seq_one_letter_code
_entity_poly.pdbx_strand_id
1 'polypeptide(L)'
;MWGGPFNTRIASNPFGWARVAAVAACKQRCVDEQKCQAISYSATDVYNGLNCFLFDGQADTAAQYSTFQIYKLHRPEAPTPAPTPAPTPAPTPAAMWGGPFNTRIASNPFGWARVAAVAACKQRCVDEQKCQAISYSATDVYNGLNCFLFDGQADTAAQYSTFQIYKLHRPEAPTPAPTPAPTPAP
;
A
#
# COMPACT_ATOMS: atom_id res chain seq x y z
N MET A 1 -27.66 15.26 9.42
CA MET A 1 -29.13 15.24 9.29
C MET A 1 -29.67 13.96 9.92
N TRP A 2 -30.84 14.01 10.57
CA TRP A 2 -31.47 12.83 11.19
C TRP A 2 -32.58 12.25 10.31
N GLY A 3 -32.63 10.93 10.14
CA GLY A 3 -33.76 10.20 9.57
C GLY A 3 -34.52 9.38 10.63
N GLY A 4 -35.80 9.10 10.40
CA GLY A 4 -36.67 8.35 11.31
C GLY A 4 -37.79 9.21 11.93
N PRO A 5 -38.62 8.66 12.83
CA PRO A 5 -38.44 7.37 13.52
C PRO A 5 -38.70 6.15 12.63
N PHE A 6 -37.97 5.06 12.90
CA PHE A 6 -38.19 3.74 12.31
C PHE A 6 -38.53 2.71 13.39
N ASN A 7 -39.45 1.80 13.08
CA ASN A 7 -39.85 0.69 13.95
C ASN A 7 -39.06 -0.59 13.61
N THR A 8 -37.75 -0.45 13.48
CA THR A 8 -36.80 -1.52 13.17
C THR A 8 -35.88 -1.75 14.36
N ARG A 9 -35.04 -2.78 14.28
CA ARG A 9 -33.92 -2.95 15.20
C ARG A 9 -32.60 -2.79 14.44
N ILE A 10 -31.64 -2.07 15.01
CA ILE A 10 -30.28 -2.04 14.50
C ILE A 10 -29.61 -3.41 14.74
N ALA A 11 -28.92 -3.93 13.72
CA ALA A 11 -28.26 -5.23 13.75
C ALA A 11 -27.14 -5.32 14.80
N SER A 12 -26.44 -4.20 15.04
CA SER A 12 -25.33 -4.13 15.99
C SER A 12 -25.82 -3.96 17.42
N ASN A 13 -24.97 -4.35 18.37
CA ASN A 13 -25.20 -4.06 19.78
C ASN A 13 -24.98 -2.57 20.06
N PRO A 14 -25.75 -1.98 20.98
CA PRO A 14 -25.50 -0.61 21.39
C PRO A 14 -24.15 -0.53 22.11
N PHE A 15 -23.33 0.44 21.73
CA PHE A 15 -22.04 0.67 22.39
C PHE A 15 -22.13 1.70 23.51
N GLY A 16 -23.23 2.46 23.57
CA GLY A 16 -23.47 3.49 24.58
C GLY A 16 -24.93 3.50 25.00
N TRP A 17 -25.20 3.81 26.26
CA TRP A 17 -26.55 3.80 26.82
C TRP A 17 -26.73 4.87 27.90
N ALA A 18 -27.97 5.35 28.02
CA ALA A 18 -28.31 6.46 28.89
C ALA A 18 -29.79 6.47 29.28
N ARG A 19 -30.07 7.10 30.42
CA ARG A 19 -31.41 7.62 30.72
C ARG A 19 -31.43 9.11 30.40
N VAL A 20 -32.33 9.54 29.52
CA VAL A 20 -32.49 10.92 29.09
C VAL A 20 -33.96 11.32 29.08
N ALA A 21 -34.24 12.61 29.31
CA ALA A 21 -35.62 13.11 29.39
C ALA A 21 -36.31 13.23 28.02
N ALA A 22 -35.54 13.32 26.93
CA ALA A 22 -36.08 13.56 25.59
C ALA A 22 -35.20 12.95 24.49
N VAL A 23 -35.81 12.65 23.34
CA VAL A 23 -35.12 12.17 22.14
C VAL A 23 -34.02 13.14 21.68
N ALA A 24 -34.21 14.45 21.87
CA ALA A 24 -33.23 15.47 21.51
C ALA A 24 -31.91 15.29 22.27
N ALA A 25 -31.97 14.96 23.56
CA ALA A 25 -30.79 14.67 24.36
C ALA A 25 -30.09 13.38 23.91
N CYS A 26 -30.86 12.35 23.51
CA CYS A 26 -30.29 11.13 22.94
C CYS A 26 -29.57 11.40 21.61
N LYS A 27 -30.19 12.21 20.73
CA LYS A 27 -29.59 12.65 19.47
C LYS A 27 -28.30 13.43 19.71
N GLN A 28 -28.31 14.36 20.67
CA GLN A 28 -27.12 15.15 20.97
C GLN A 28 -25.94 14.28 21.41
N ARG A 29 -26.16 13.32 22.31
CA ARG A 29 -25.11 12.37 22.72
C ARG A 29 -24.51 11.60 21.55
N CYS A 30 -25.34 11.26 20.55
CA CYS A 30 -24.85 10.61 19.33
C CYS A 30 -24.06 11.58 18.44
N VAL A 31 -24.42 12.86 18.38
CA VAL A 31 -23.63 13.86 17.65
C VAL A 31 -22.25 14.02 18.28
N ASP A 32 -22.19 14.08 19.61
CA ASP A 32 -20.96 14.25 20.39
C ASP A 32 -20.00 13.05 20.26
N GLU A 33 -20.54 11.86 19.97
CA GLU A 33 -19.77 10.64 19.79
C GLU A 33 -19.48 10.37 18.30
N GLN A 34 -18.22 10.51 17.89
CA GLN A 34 -17.84 10.45 16.46
C GLN A 34 -18.26 9.16 15.76
N LYS A 35 -18.16 8.01 16.43
CA LYS A 35 -18.53 6.71 15.84
C LYS A 35 -20.03 6.45 15.81
N CYS A 36 -20.84 7.29 16.47
CA CYS A 36 -22.28 7.07 16.52
C CYS A 36 -22.92 7.36 15.15
N GLN A 37 -23.69 6.38 14.68
CA GLN A 37 -24.40 6.43 13.40
C GLN A 37 -25.92 6.33 13.57
N ALA A 38 -26.42 5.78 14.68
CA ALA A 38 -27.86 5.72 14.97
C ALA A 38 -28.13 5.71 16.48
N ILE A 39 -29.37 6.01 16.85
CA ILE A 39 -29.88 5.86 18.22
C ILE A 39 -31.16 5.02 18.24
N SER A 40 -31.42 4.36 19.37
CA SER A 40 -32.71 3.82 19.75
C SER A 40 -33.22 4.58 20.97
N TYR A 41 -34.45 5.09 20.91
CA TYR A 41 -35.04 5.89 21.98
C TYR A 41 -36.49 5.50 22.26
N SER A 42 -36.87 5.47 23.54
CA SER A 42 -38.27 5.39 23.97
C SER A 42 -38.63 6.54 24.91
N ALA A 43 -39.80 7.14 24.68
CA ALA A 43 -40.35 8.15 25.57
C ALA A 43 -41.14 7.55 26.74
N THR A 44 -41.63 6.31 26.57
CA THR A 44 -42.59 5.68 27.49
C THR A 44 -41.99 4.51 28.25
N ASP A 45 -40.96 3.87 27.70
CA ASP A 45 -40.37 2.66 28.26
C ASP A 45 -38.89 2.83 28.59
N VAL A 46 -38.43 1.96 29.48
CA VAL A 46 -37.03 1.83 29.86
C VAL A 46 -36.62 0.36 29.82
N TYR A 47 -35.42 0.10 29.33
CA TYR A 47 -34.76 -1.21 29.43
C TYR A 47 -33.58 -1.08 30.38
N ASN A 48 -33.55 -1.84 31.47
CA ASN A 48 -32.58 -1.69 32.57
C ASN A 48 -32.48 -0.26 33.10
N GLY A 49 -33.60 0.47 33.15
CA GLY A 49 -33.64 1.87 33.58
C GLY A 49 -33.12 2.88 32.55
N LEU A 50 -32.84 2.45 31.32
CA LEU A 50 -32.26 3.27 30.25
C LEU A 50 -33.25 3.37 29.08
N ASN A 51 -33.29 4.52 28.42
CA ASN A 51 -34.23 4.76 27.31
C ASN A 51 -33.54 5.33 26.07
N CYS A 52 -32.22 5.43 26.06
CA CYS A 52 -31.42 5.93 24.95
C CYS A 52 -30.22 5.01 24.74
N PHE A 53 -30.08 4.48 23.53
CA PHE A 53 -29.02 3.56 23.14
C PHE A 53 -28.36 4.04 21.85
N LEU A 54 -27.03 4.02 21.79
CA LEU A 54 -26.21 4.52 20.70
C LEU A 54 -25.60 3.35 19.92
N PHE A 55 -25.63 3.44 18.60
CA PHE A 55 -25.15 2.42 17.67
C PHE A 55 -24.13 3.00 16.69
N ASP A 56 -23.13 2.20 16.34
CA ASP A 56 -22.05 2.53 15.40
C ASP A 56 -22.35 2.07 13.96
N GLY A 57 -23.58 1.63 13.71
CA GLY A 57 -24.06 1.24 12.40
C GLY A 57 -25.53 1.61 12.20
N GLN A 58 -26.00 1.53 10.95
CA GLN A 58 -27.38 1.84 10.56
C GLN A 58 -28.14 0.67 9.93
N ALA A 59 -27.53 -0.52 9.91
CA ALA A 59 -28.12 -1.71 9.30
C ALA A 59 -29.34 -2.15 10.12
N ASP A 60 -30.51 -2.14 9.46
CA ASP A 60 -31.75 -2.63 10.07
C ASP A 60 -31.82 -4.16 10.00
N THR A 61 -32.45 -4.73 11.02
CA THR A 61 -32.99 -6.09 11.06
C THR A 61 -34.51 -6.02 11.19
N ALA A 62 -35.17 -7.15 11.39
CA ALA A 62 -36.62 -7.21 11.54
C ALA A 62 -37.17 -6.24 12.61
N ALA A 63 -38.45 -5.89 12.50
CA ALA A 63 -39.16 -5.11 13.51
C ALA A 63 -39.10 -5.84 14.86
N GLN A 64 -38.63 -5.19 15.92
CA GLN A 64 -38.44 -5.86 17.20
C GLN A 64 -39.15 -5.19 18.38
N TYR A 65 -39.29 -3.86 18.40
CA TYR A 65 -39.89 -3.15 19.55
C TYR A 65 -40.78 -2.00 19.09
N SER A 66 -42.05 -2.00 19.49
CA SER A 66 -43.01 -0.94 19.11
C SER A 66 -42.79 0.37 19.86
N THR A 67 -42.14 0.32 21.02
CA THR A 67 -41.97 1.49 21.91
C THR A 67 -40.58 2.11 21.85
N PHE A 68 -39.60 1.42 21.27
CA PHE A 68 -38.26 1.93 20.98
C PHE A 68 -38.14 2.27 19.50
N GLN A 69 -37.93 3.54 19.20
CA GLN A 69 -37.82 4.06 17.84
C GLN A 69 -36.37 4.31 17.48
N ILE A 70 -36.00 3.93 16.25
CA ILE A 70 -34.66 4.16 15.70
C ILE A 70 -34.60 5.50 14.98
N TYR A 71 -33.51 6.24 15.20
CA TYR A 71 -33.17 7.43 14.42
C TYR A 71 -31.76 7.29 13.85
N LYS A 72 -31.57 7.62 12.59
CA LYS A 72 -30.30 7.45 11.85
C LYS A 72 -29.62 8.79 11.61
N LEU A 73 -28.34 8.91 11.95
CA LEU A 73 -27.55 10.12 11.78
C LEU A 73 -26.77 10.07 10.47
N HIS A 74 -27.16 10.90 9.52
CA HIS A 74 -26.37 11.17 8.31
C HIS A 74 -25.35 12.26 8.63
N ARG A 75 -24.07 11.88 8.74
CA ARG A 75 -22.96 12.85 8.76
C ARG A 75 -22.53 13.08 7.31
N PRO A 76 -22.40 14.34 6.84
CA PRO A 76 -21.65 14.58 5.62
C PRO A 76 -20.23 14.07 5.86
N GLU A 77 -19.73 13.20 4.98
CA GLU A 77 -18.33 12.78 5.02
C GLU A 77 -17.48 14.05 4.96
N ALA A 78 -16.56 14.21 5.91
CA ALA A 78 -15.58 15.27 5.82
C ALA A 78 -14.78 15.05 4.53
N PRO A 79 -14.49 16.10 3.75
CA PRO A 79 -13.69 15.94 2.54
C PRO A 79 -12.36 15.30 2.93
N THR A 80 -12.07 14.13 2.36
CA THR A 80 -10.78 13.47 2.51
C THR A 80 -9.70 14.44 2.01
N PRO A 81 -8.69 14.80 2.82
CA PRO A 81 -7.61 15.64 2.33
C PRO A 81 -6.95 14.96 1.13
N ALA A 82 -6.63 15.74 0.10
CA ALA A 82 -5.96 15.24 -1.09
C ALA A 82 -4.65 14.52 -0.67
N PRO A 83 -4.30 13.39 -1.30
CA PRO A 83 -3.06 12.69 -0.98
C PRO A 83 -1.87 13.63 -1.20
N THR A 84 -1.01 13.75 -0.19
CA THR A 84 0.28 14.44 -0.34
C THR A 84 1.08 13.71 -1.41
N PRO A 85 1.64 14.43 -2.42
CA PRO A 85 2.53 13.81 -3.40
C PRO A 85 3.69 13.11 -2.70
N ALA A 86 3.99 11.87 -3.08
CA ALA A 86 5.17 11.17 -2.58
C ALA A 86 6.44 11.96 -2.92
N PRO A 87 7.47 11.94 -2.05
CA PRO A 87 8.75 12.59 -2.37
C PRO A 87 9.32 11.97 -3.65
N THR A 88 9.81 12.81 -4.56
CA THR A 88 10.53 12.37 -5.75
C THR A 88 11.80 11.62 -5.31
N PRO A 89 12.02 10.37 -5.75
CA PRO A 89 13.26 9.66 -5.44
C PRO A 89 14.47 10.47 -5.90
N ALA A 90 15.52 10.51 -5.08
CA ALA A 90 16.80 11.06 -5.50
C ALA A 90 17.29 10.33 -6.76
N PRO A 91 18.05 11.00 -7.66
CA PRO A 91 18.60 10.35 -8.84
C PRO A 91 19.47 9.16 -8.40
N THR A 92 19.05 7.95 -8.77
CA THR A 92 19.86 6.75 -8.58
C THR A 92 21.18 6.96 -9.33
N PRO A 93 22.34 6.82 -8.67
CA PRO A 93 23.61 7.00 -9.37
C PRO A 93 23.69 6.00 -10.53
N ALA A 94 24.13 6.48 -11.68
CA ALA A 94 24.15 5.68 -12.90
C ALA A 94 24.99 4.41 -12.70
N ALA A 95 24.44 3.27 -13.10
CA ALA A 95 25.15 2.00 -13.17
C ALA A 95 26.43 2.15 -14.00
N MET A 96 27.58 1.84 -13.41
CA MET A 96 28.86 1.88 -14.11
C MET A 96 29.15 0.49 -14.69
N TRP A 97 29.65 0.45 -15.92
CA TRP A 97 29.94 -0.80 -16.62
C TRP A 97 31.42 -0.90 -16.99
N GLY A 98 32.06 -2.00 -16.64
CA GLY A 98 33.38 -2.40 -17.15
C GLY A 98 33.26 -3.33 -18.36
N GLY A 99 34.25 -3.30 -19.25
CA GLY A 99 34.34 -4.16 -20.45
C GLY A 99 34.25 -3.39 -21.77
N PRO A 100 34.20 -4.08 -22.93
CA PRO A 100 34.07 -5.53 -23.06
C PRO A 100 35.31 -6.31 -22.63
N PHE A 101 35.10 -7.48 -22.03
CA PHE A 101 36.17 -8.44 -21.71
C PHE A 101 35.97 -9.72 -22.53
N ASN A 102 37.05 -10.22 -23.10
CA ASN A 102 37.07 -11.49 -23.82
C ASN A 102 37.40 -12.65 -22.86
N THR A 103 36.56 -12.77 -21.83
CA THR A 103 36.69 -13.75 -20.74
C THR A 103 35.39 -14.54 -20.61
N ARG A 104 35.39 -15.57 -19.77
CA ARG A 104 34.18 -16.25 -19.34
C ARG A 104 33.94 -16.04 -17.85
N ILE A 105 32.72 -15.72 -17.48
CA ILE A 105 32.27 -15.78 -16.08
C ILE A 105 32.18 -17.24 -15.63
N ALA A 106 32.73 -17.54 -14.45
CA ALA A 106 32.78 -18.90 -13.88
C ALA A 106 31.39 -19.49 -13.60
N SER A 107 30.44 -18.64 -13.21
CA SER A 107 29.08 -19.08 -12.87
C SER A 107 28.23 -19.34 -14.10
N ASN A 108 27.20 -20.17 -13.92
CA ASN A 108 26.20 -20.37 -14.96
C ASN A 108 25.34 -19.12 -15.09
N PRO A 109 24.92 -18.75 -16.31
CA PRO A 109 23.98 -17.66 -16.47
C PRO A 109 22.65 -18.06 -15.83
N PHE A 110 22.07 -17.16 -15.05
CA PHE A 110 20.77 -17.39 -14.39
C PHE A 110 19.61 -16.81 -15.20
N GLY A 111 19.92 -15.95 -16.20
CA GLY A 111 18.94 -15.33 -17.07
C GLY A 111 19.47 -15.26 -18.50
N TRP A 112 18.57 -15.38 -19.47
CA TRP A 112 18.93 -15.41 -20.88
C TRP A 112 17.85 -14.76 -21.74
N ALA A 113 18.26 -14.11 -22.82
CA ALA A 113 17.37 -13.40 -23.73
C ALA A 113 17.96 -13.23 -25.13
N ARG A 114 17.07 -12.99 -26.09
CA ARG A 114 17.43 -12.43 -27.39
C ARG A 114 17.11 -10.93 -27.39
N VAL A 115 18.11 -10.10 -27.63
CA VAL A 115 17.98 -8.64 -27.62
C VAL A 115 18.71 -8.02 -28.81
N ALA A 116 18.21 -6.88 -29.29
CA ALA A 116 18.76 -6.21 -30.47
C ALA A 116 20.12 -5.52 -30.20
N ALA A 117 20.42 -5.15 -28.95
CA ALA A 117 21.60 -4.36 -28.61
C ALA A 117 22.14 -4.69 -27.21
N VAL A 118 23.45 -4.45 -27.01
CA VAL A 118 24.11 -4.60 -25.71
C VAL A 118 23.44 -3.74 -24.63
N ALA A 119 22.93 -2.55 -24.99
CA ALA A 119 22.24 -1.66 -24.06
C ALA A 119 21.00 -2.31 -23.45
N ALA A 120 20.22 -3.05 -24.24
CA ALA A 120 19.06 -3.79 -23.74
C ALA A 120 19.47 -4.94 -22.82
N CYS A 121 20.60 -5.61 -23.11
CA CYS A 121 21.14 -6.64 -22.21
C CYS A 121 21.60 -6.05 -20.87
N LYS A 122 22.29 -4.89 -20.91
CA LYS A 122 22.70 -4.14 -19.73
C LYS A 122 21.50 -3.70 -18.89
N GLN A 123 20.45 -3.17 -19.52
CA GLN A 123 19.25 -2.73 -18.81
C GLN A 123 18.59 -3.88 -18.05
N ARG A 124 18.44 -5.04 -18.69
CA ARG A 124 17.91 -6.24 -18.01
C ARG A 124 18.72 -6.64 -16.78
N CYS A 125 20.04 -6.43 -16.81
CA CYS A 125 20.89 -6.67 -15.65
C CYS A 125 20.68 -5.60 -14.56
N VAL A 126 20.50 -4.34 -14.92
CA VAL A 126 20.22 -3.27 -13.95
C VAL A 126 18.89 -3.54 -13.22
N ASP A 127 17.86 -3.94 -13.95
CA ASP A 127 16.53 -4.25 -13.42
C ASP A 127 16.52 -5.47 -12.50
N GLU A 128 17.48 -6.38 -12.66
CA GLU A 128 17.61 -7.59 -11.85
C GLU A 128 18.63 -7.38 -10.73
N GLN A 129 18.18 -7.24 -9.48
CA GLN A 129 19.04 -6.84 -8.35
C GLN A 129 20.28 -7.72 -8.15
N LYS A 130 20.17 -9.04 -8.36
CA LYS A 130 21.29 -9.97 -8.18
C LYS A 130 22.27 -9.99 -9.36
N CYS A 131 21.94 -9.34 -10.48
CA CYS A 131 22.81 -9.35 -11.64
C CYS A 131 24.07 -8.51 -11.38
N GLN A 132 25.22 -9.11 -11.66
CA GLN A 132 26.54 -8.49 -11.53
C GLN A 132 27.33 -8.43 -12.84
N ALA A 133 26.98 -9.25 -13.86
CA ALA A 133 27.62 -9.20 -15.17
C ALA A 133 26.68 -9.69 -16.28
N ILE A 134 27.01 -9.37 -17.53
CA ILE A 134 26.35 -9.92 -18.72
C ILE A 134 27.37 -10.50 -19.70
N SER A 135 26.94 -11.46 -20.50
CA SER A 135 27.60 -11.87 -21.75
C SER A 135 26.71 -11.51 -22.92
N TYR A 136 27.26 -10.80 -23.91
CA TYR A 136 26.50 -10.35 -25.07
C TYR A 136 27.27 -10.55 -26.38
N SER A 137 26.55 -10.98 -27.42
CA SER A 137 27.04 -10.98 -28.80
C SER A 137 26.12 -10.17 -29.72
N ALA A 138 26.71 -9.33 -30.57
CA ALA A 138 26.00 -8.62 -31.61
C ALA A 138 25.82 -9.45 -32.89
N THR A 139 26.70 -10.43 -33.11
CA THR A 139 26.82 -11.18 -34.37
C THR A 139 26.36 -12.61 -34.24
N ASP A 140 26.39 -13.18 -33.03
CA ASP A 140 26.17 -14.59 -32.80
C ASP A 140 25.04 -14.84 -31.81
N VAL A 141 24.46 -16.04 -31.93
CA VAL A 141 23.42 -16.53 -31.03
C VAL A 141 23.79 -17.93 -30.56
N TYR A 142 23.57 -18.20 -29.28
CA TYR A 142 23.64 -19.54 -28.71
C TYR A 142 22.23 -19.96 -28.31
N ASN A 143 21.71 -21.04 -28.91
CA ASN A 143 20.30 -21.46 -28.77
C ASN A 143 19.29 -20.34 -29.07
N GLY A 144 19.61 -19.49 -30.06
CA GLY A 144 18.77 -18.34 -30.44
C GLY A 144 18.87 -17.14 -29.50
N LEU A 145 19.74 -17.19 -28.50
CA LEU A 145 19.90 -16.16 -27.46
C LEU A 145 21.27 -15.49 -27.60
N ASN A 146 21.34 -14.20 -27.32
CA ASN A 146 22.59 -13.43 -27.44
C ASN A 146 22.89 -12.56 -26.22
N CYS A 147 22.09 -12.67 -25.15
CA CYS A 147 22.26 -11.96 -23.90
C CYS A 147 22.09 -12.93 -22.73
N PHE A 148 23.09 -13.00 -21.87
CA PHE A 148 23.13 -13.88 -20.71
C PHE A 148 23.50 -13.08 -19.46
N LEU A 149 22.82 -13.32 -18.34
CA LEU A 149 22.97 -12.59 -17.08
C LEU A 149 23.64 -13.48 -16.03
N PHE A 150 24.58 -12.91 -15.29
CA PHE A 150 25.37 -13.60 -14.27
C PHE A 150 25.28 -12.87 -12.94
N ASP A 151 25.28 -13.64 -11.85
CA ASP A 151 25.22 -13.18 -10.46
C ASP A 151 26.61 -13.02 -9.82
N GLY A 152 27.67 -13.16 -10.60
CA GLY A 152 29.05 -12.97 -10.20
C GLY A 152 29.90 -12.34 -11.29
N GLN A 153 31.12 -11.93 -10.94
CA GLN A 153 32.08 -11.28 -11.84
C GLN A 153 33.42 -12.01 -11.99
N ALA A 154 33.54 -13.21 -11.40
CA ALA A 154 34.76 -13.99 -11.41
C ALA A 154 35.05 -14.51 -12.83
N ASP A 155 36.14 -14.01 -13.42
CA ASP A 155 36.62 -14.50 -14.70
C ASP A 155 37.34 -15.84 -14.53
N THR A 156 37.23 -16.67 -15.55
CA THR A 156 38.08 -17.85 -15.72
C THR A 156 39.02 -17.61 -16.90
N ALA A 157 38.98 -18.46 -17.94
CA ALA A 157 39.80 -18.30 -19.13
C ALA A 157 39.12 -17.45 -20.20
N ALA A 158 39.86 -17.09 -21.26
CA ALA A 158 39.29 -16.51 -22.46
C ALA A 158 38.33 -17.51 -23.13
N GLN A 159 37.11 -17.07 -23.48
CA GLN A 159 36.14 -17.92 -24.16
C GLN A 159 35.33 -17.09 -25.15
N TYR A 160 35.12 -17.65 -26.35
CA TYR A 160 34.32 -17.15 -27.48
C TYR A 160 34.52 -15.67 -27.82
N SER A 161 35.34 -15.39 -28.84
CA SER A 161 35.60 -14.03 -29.34
C SER A 161 34.34 -13.22 -29.70
N THR A 162 33.23 -13.90 -30.00
CA THR A 162 31.98 -13.28 -30.41
C THR A 162 31.07 -12.89 -29.24
N PHE A 163 31.26 -13.48 -28.06
CA PHE A 163 30.51 -13.17 -26.83
C PHE A 163 31.41 -12.39 -25.87
N GLN A 164 31.05 -11.13 -25.63
CA GLN A 164 31.83 -10.23 -24.79
C GLN A 164 31.17 -10.07 -23.42
N ILE A 165 31.99 -10.06 -22.37
CA ILE A 165 31.54 -9.86 -20.99
C ILE A 165 31.53 -8.38 -20.62
N TYR A 166 30.49 -7.95 -19.93
CA TYR A 166 30.40 -6.63 -19.31
C TYR A 166 30.06 -6.77 -17.83
N LYS A 167 30.76 -6.05 -16.96
CA LYS A 167 30.62 -6.14 -15.49
C LYS A 167 29.91 -4.92 -14.95
N LEU A 168 28.90 -5.13 -14.12
CA LEU A 168 28.09 -4.08 -13.52
C LEU A 168 28.64 -3.69 -12.14
N HIS A 169 29.06 -2.43 -12.00
CA HIS A 169 29.35 -1.83 -10.71
C HIS A 169 28.12 -1.02 -10.26
N ARG A 170 27.47 -1.48 -9.19
CA ARG A 170 26.41 -0.74 -8.52
C ARG A 170 27.06 0.13 -7.44
N PRO A 171 27.07 1.47 -7.57
CA PRO A 171 27.41 2.32 -6.44
C PRO A 171 26.40 2.05 -5.32
N GLU A 172 26.89 1.89 -4.10
CA GLU A 172 26.02 1.75 -2.93
C GLU A 172 25.08 2.97 -2.87
N ALA A 173 23.80 2.71 -2.65
CA ALA A 173 22.82 3.77 -2.54
C ALA A 173 23.25 4.72 -1.40
N PRO A 174 23.21 6.05 -1.59
CA PRO A 174 23.48 6.97 -0.49
C PRO A 174 22.51 6.66 0.65
N THR A 175 23.06 6.45 1.85
CA THR A 175 22.25 6.24 3.06
C THR A 175 21.27 7.41 3.19
N PRO A 176 19.97 7.15 3.41
CA PRO A 176 19.00 8.24 3.63
C PRO A 176 19.49 9.14 4.76
N ALA A 177 19.51 10.46 4.51
CA ALA A 177 19.82 11.42 5.56
C ALA A 177 18.83 11.23 6.73
N PRO A 178 19.30 11.33 7.99
CA PRO A 178 18.43 11.17 9.14
C PRO A 178 17.27 12.16 9.07
N THR A 179 16.04 11.67 9.23
CA THR A 179 14.83 12.50 9.27
C THR A 179 14.98 13.58 10.35
N PRO A 180 14.78 14.87 10.03
CA PRO A 180 14.80 15.93 11.03
C PRO A 180 13.78 15.63 12.13
N ALA A 181 14.21 15.74 13.39
CA ALA A 181 13.31 15.57 14.53
C ALA A 181 12.15 16.59 14.43
N PRO A 182 10.91 16.20 14.79
CA PRO A 182 9.78 17.10 14.76
C PRO A 182 10.06 18.31 15.66
N THR A 183 9.94 19.51 15.10
CA THR A 183 10.01 20.77 15.85
C THR A 183 8.90 20.78 16.90
N PRO A 184 9.21 21.00 18.20
CA PRO A 184 8.18 21.16 19.23
C PRO A 184 7.25 22.32 18.88
N ALA A 185 5.94 22.09 18.94
CA ALA A 185 4.94 23.15 18.83
C ALA A 185 5.02 24.07 20.08
N PRO A 186 4.78 25.39 19.92
CA PRO A 186 4.79 26.36 21.02
C PRO A 186 3.64 26.17 22.02
#